data_AF-A0A1G9UJE4-F1
#
_entry.id   AF-A0A1G9UJE4-F1
#
_cell.length_a   1.000
_cell.length_b   1.000
_cell.length_c   1.000
_cell.angle_alpha   90.00
_cell.angle_beta   90.00
_cell.angle_gamma   90.00
#
_symmetry.space_group_name_H-M   'P 1'
#
loop_
_entity.id
_entity.type
_entity.pdbx_description
1 polymer ?
#
loop_
_entity_poly.entity_id
_entity_poly.type
_entity_poly.pdbx_seq_one_letter_code
_entity_poly.pdbx_strand_id
1 'polypeptide(L)'
;MRIQSIICLFILLGSVNLRAQELLKNDMPGKSAQEMVVERQRPSEWGDLIFGGRFMDRFLPMPDLGGITTQTWGALAVIPRDVKNGIEAPEWSYWGGNTLLGADGKYHLLVCRWPESAEKGHMAYHNSVVVHATSDTPYGPFKVLNEIGPGHNPTWYVTENGKYVLYVIGAFYVADNLNGPWTKTNYTFDIRDREKESSGNYLHNLTFAKREDGSFLMVNRKGDIWFSKDGLAIWNRVTQSNVYPPVEGKYEDPLVWRDSVQYHLIVNDWLGRIAWYLRSKNGVDWKVEPGEAYMPGITQYKNGLKEDWHKYERIRILQDEKGRAIAANFAVIDTLKYEDLPNDNHSSKLVVVPLVKDKLLTLLEEHKITQKTKEIKLKIAAEADFNPYTDINLESLRFGASEQVNFGKGSELSRTEKSGKDLILVFDGRNNGLTDDNFAGKLLGKDKNGQLLFGYVRLPEVKYVEPILSARAPVFAKTANGYNVEVKVSNFGQVASKDAKIQLTTVEHGKEHFIAAGDVPALNPFQEITVSLSSKIAFRKGASYSIKSTITAEELTPVVFTKTITIHE
;
A
#
# COMPACT_ATOMS: atom_id res chain seq x y z
N MET A 1 69.91 69.23 18.55
CA MET A 1 69.49 69.81 17.26
C MET A 1 68.88 68.71 16.43
N ARG A 2 67.74 69.00 15.79
CA ARG A 2 66.90 68.10 14.99
C ARG A 2 67.70 67.15 14.07
N ILE A 3 67.24 65.91 13.92
CA ILE A 3 66.64 65.39 12.66
C ILE A 3 66.12 63.96 12.89
N GLN A 4 64.84 63.84 12.55
CA GLN A 4 63.94 62.72 12.30
C GLN A 4 64.53 61.30 12.16
N SER A 5 63.94 60.35 12.88
CA SER A 5 63.40 59.10 12.31
C SER A 5 62.36 58.49 13.24
N ILE A 6 61.29 58.02 12.60
CA ILE A 6 60.02 57.57 13.18
C ILE A 6 60.21 56.27 13.98
N ILE A 7 59.76 56.29 15.24
CA ILE A 7 59.47 55.10 16.04
C ILE A 7 57.96 55.08 16.23
N CYS A 8 57.26 54.13 15.63
CA CYS A 8 56.02 53.55 16.16
C CYS A 8 55.51 52.39 15.29
N LEU A 9 55.53 51.21 15.90
CA LEU A 9 54.49 50.17 15.85
C LEU A 9 54.22 49.45 14.51
N PHE A 10 54.91 48.35 14.25
CA PHE A 10 54.43 47.25 13.39
C PHE A 10 55.07 45.92 13.79
N ILE A 11 54.52 45.24 14.81
CA ILE A 11 54.58 43.77 14.94
C ILE A 11 53.28 43.33 15.62
N LEU A 12 52.31 42.87 14.84
CA LEU A 12 51.17 42.09 15.34
C LEU A 12 50.81 41.08 14.23
N LEU A 13 51.55 39.99 14.19
CA LEU A 13 51.24 38.81 13.40
C LEU A 13 51.49 37.58 14.26
N GLY A 14 50.46 36.76 14.38
CA GLY A 14 50.53 35.43 14.97
C GLY A 14 49.82 35.36 16.31
N SER A 15 48.52 35.00 16.27
CA SER A 15 47.82 34.15 17.25
C SER A 15 46.32 34.46 17.45
N VAL A 16 45.57 34.95 16.45
CA VAL A 16 44.10 34.97 16.57
C VAL A 16 43.43 34.81 15.20
N ASN A 17 43.29 33.57 14.69
CA ASN A 17 42.14 33.18 13.83
C ASN A 17 42.12 31.70 13.39
N LEU A 18 42.54 30.76 14.24
CA LEU A 18 42.42 29.32 13.94
C LEU A 18 41.33 28.61 14.77
N ARG A 19 40.54 29.34 15.56
CA ARG A 19 39.50 28.75 16.42
C ARG A 19 38.06 29.03 16.00
N ALA A 20 37.86 29.76 14.89
CA ALA A 20 36.52 30.11 14.39
C ALA A 20 36.10 29.36 13.12
N GLN A 21 37.01 28.59 12.49
CA GLN A 21 36.67 27.71 11.34
C GLN A 21 36.61 26.21 11.69
N GLU A 22 37.01 25.80 12.89
CA GLU A 22 36.86 24.42 13.36
C GLU A 22 35.56 24.15 14.14
N LEU A 23 34.73 25.16 14.39
CA LEU A 23 33.47 25.02 15.15
C LEU A 23 32.19 24.98 14.30
N LEU A 24 32.32 24.78 12.98
CA LEU A 24 31.18 24.50 12.07
C LEU A 24 31.22 23.07 11.49
N LYS A 25 32.02 22.19 12.08
CA LYS A 25 31.92 20.73 11.93
C LYS A 25 31.41 20.13 13.25
N ASN A 26 30.15 20.40 13.55
CA ASN A 26 29.35 19.50 14.38
C ASN A 26 28.36 18.87 13.41
N ASP A 27 28.74 17.76 12.77
CA ASP A 27 28.49 16.42 13.30
C ASP A 27 27.05 16.28 13.81
N MET A 28 26.10 16.22 12.88
CA MET A 28 25.14 15.14 13.04
C MET A 28 25.94 13.85 12.85
N PRO A 29 25.92 12.90 13.80
CA PRO A 29 26.49 11.59 13.53
C PRO A 29 25.69 11.03 12.36
N GLY A 30 26.31 11.03 11.18
CA GLY A 30 25.89 10.18 10.08
C GLY A 30 25.91 8.78 10.65
N LYS A 31 24.72 8.25 10.92
CA LYS A 31 24.54 6.87 11.34
C LYS A 31 25.41 6.00 10.45
N SER A 32 26.32 5.22 11.03
CA SER A 32 27.16 4.31 10.26
C SER A 32 26.29 3.39 9.38
N ALA A 33 26.82 2.86 8.28
CA ALA A 33 26.10 1.95 7.38
C ALA A 33 25.34 0.82 8.11
N GLN A 34 25.87 0.35 9.23
CA GLN A 34 25.28 -0.69 10.10
C GLN A 34 24.03 -0.22 10.88
N GLU A 35 23.83 1.08 11.08
CA GLU A 35 22.72 1.65 11.85
C GLU A 35 21.43 1.90 11.03
N MET A 36 21.46 1.63 9.71
CA MET A 36 20.30 1.75 8.82
C MET A 36 19.64 0.41 8.46
N VAL A 37 20.09 -0.69 9.07
CA VAL A 37 19.43 -2.00 8.99
C VAL A 37 19.18 -2.48 10.41
N VAL A 38 17.92 -2.82 10.71
CA VAL A 38 17.52 -3.34 12.02
C VAL A 38 16.97 -4.74 11.81
N GLU A 39 17.56 -5.74 12.46
CA GLU A 39 16.99 -7.07 12.44
C GLU A 39 15.65 -7.08 13.17
N ARG A 40 14.62 -7.63 12.51
CA ARG A 40 13.28 -7.76 13.09
C ARG A 40 13.06 -9.17 13.59
N GLN A 41 12.63 -9.29 14.85
CA GLN A 41 12.15 -10.55 15.37
C GLN A 41 10.86 -10.94 14.63
N ARG A 42 10.85 -12.15 14.09
CA ARG A 42 9.67 -12.74 13.44
C ARG A 42 8.81 -13.43 14.50
N PRO A 43 7.48 -13.45 14.34
CA PRO A 43 6.62 -14.36 15.11
C PRO A 43 7.11 -15.80 14.95
N SER A 44 7.22 -16.54 16.06
CA SER A 44 7.82 -17.88 16.07
C SER A 44 7.09 -18.87 15.16
N GLU A 45 5.77 -18.73 15.08
CA GLU A 45 4.91 -19.57 14.27
C GLU A 45 5.18 -19.44 12.77
N TRP A 46 5.83 -18.35 12.30
CA TRP A 46 6.18 -18.23 10.89
C TRP A 46 7.17 -19.32 10.42
N GLY A 47 7.90 -19.96 11.35
CA GLY A 47 8.73 -21.12 11.05
C GLY A 47 7.95 -22.35 10.56
N ASP A 48 6.65 -22.42 10.83
CA ASP A 48 5.78 -23.53 10.46
C ASP A 48 5.01 -23.27 9.13
N LEU A 49 5.24 -22.12 8.48
CA LEU A 49 4.60 -21.79 7.21
C LEU A 49 5.06 -22.73 6.10
N ILE A 50 4.11 -23.21 5.29
CA ILE A 50 4.42 -23.98 4.09
C ILE A 50 4.65 -23.05 2.89
N PHE A 51 5.34 -23.54 1.86
CA PHE A 51 5.53 -22.81 0.60
C PHE A 51 4.18 -22.39 -0.01
N GLY A 52 4.00 -21.08 -0.23
CA GLY A 52 2.74 -20.45 -0.68
C GLY A 52 1.86 -19.93 0.46
N GLY A 53 2.24 -20.21 1.71
CA GLY A 53 1.68 -19.57 2.90
C GLY A 53 2.06 -18.09 2.97
N ARG A 54 3.28 -17.74 2.56
CA ARG A 54 3.78 -16.36 2.51
C ARG A 54 3.43 -15.71 1.18
N PHE A 55 3.38 -14.38 1.15
CA PHE A 55 3.25 -13.68 -0.13
C PHE A 55 4.56 -13.74 -0.93
N MET A 56 5.73 -13.71 -0.29
CA MET A 56 7.02 -13.79 -1.00
C MET A 56 7.23 -15.08 -1.79
N ASP A 57 6.52 -16.17 -1.44
CA ASP A 57 6.56 -17.43 -2.19
C ASP A 57 5.90 -17.33 -3.58
N ARG A 58 5.21 -16.22 -3.86
CA ARG A 58 4.54 -15.94 -5.14
C ARG A 58 5.48 -15.34 -6.17
N PHE A 59 6.67 -14.86 -5.78
CA PHE A 59 7.64 -14.37 -6.76
C PHE A 59 8.19 -15.52 -7.59
N LEU A 60 8.07 -15.39 -8.91
CA LEU A 60 8.59 -16.34 -9.88
C LEU A 60 10.01 -15.95 -10.29
N PRO A 61 10.82 -16.92 -10.77
CA PRO A 61 12.08 -16.61 -11.41
C PRO A 61 11.89 -15.62 -12.57
N MET A 62 12.73 -14.59 -12.61
CA MET A 62 12.77 -13.60 -13.68
C MET A 62 13.14 -14.26 -15.02
N PRO A 63 12.60 -13.76 -16.14
CA PRO A 63 13.02 -14.18 -17.46
C PRO A 63 14.44 -13.68 -17.77
N ASP A 64 15.20 -14.48 -18.50
CA ASP A 64 16.44 -14.02 -19.16
C ASP A 64 16.04 -13.27 -20.44
N LEU A 65 16.24 -11.95 -20.45
CA LEU A 65 15.97 -11.07 -21.58
C LEU A 65 17.19 -10.94 -22.51
N GLY A 66 18.23 -11.74 -22.27
CA GLY A 66 19.49 -11.77 -23.00
C GLY A 66 20.37 -10.56 -22.70
N GLY A 67 20.30 -10.02 -21.49
CA GLY A 67 21.08 -8.86 -21.04
C GLY A 67 21.99 -9.14 -19.85
N ILE A 68 22.19 -10.41 -19.47
CA ILE A 68 23.04 -10.80 -18.33
C ILE A 68 24.50 -10.39 -18.60
N THR A 69 25.05 -9.49 -17.79
CA THR A 69 26.42 -8.98 -17.94
C THR A 69 27.04 -8.56 -16.61
N THR A 70 28.38 -8.58 -16.54
CA THR A 70 29.17 -7.96 -15.47
C THR A 70 29.67 -6.56 -15.85
N GLN A 71 29.50 -6.14 -17.11
CA GLN A 71 29.94 -4.84 -17.63
C GLN A 71 28.87 -3.76 -17.39
N THR A 72 28.56 -3.52 -16.13
CA THR A 72 27.65 -2.46 -15.67
C THR A 72 28.04 -2.02 -14.26
N TRP A 73 27.47 -0.92 -13.77
CA TRP A 73 27.68 -0.45 -12.40
C TRP A 73 27.09 -1.43 -11.37
N GLY A 74 27.47 -1.29 -10.11
CA GLY A 74 26.84 -1.96 -8.98
C GLY A 74 27.78 -2.85 -8.17
N ALA A 75 27.36 -3.15 -6.95
CA ALA A 75 28.03 -4.05 -6.04
C ALA A 75 28.11 -5.49 -6.59
N LEU A 76 29.09 -6.26 -6.10
CA LEU A 76 29.30 -7.66 -6.51
C LEU A 76 28.06 -8.55 -6.32
N ALA A 77 27.19 -8.22 -5.36
CA ALA A 77 25.98 -8.98 -5.07
C ALA A 77 24.88 -8.84 -6.16
N VAL A 78 24.98 -7.81 -7.02
CA VAL A 78 24.01 -7.51 -8.07
C VAL A 78 24.60 -7.64 -9.49
N ILE A 79 25.78 -8.25 -9.62
CA ILE A 79 26.39 -8.58 -10.92
C ILE A 79 26.90 -10.05 -10.93
N PRO A 80 26.77 -10.78 -12.06
CA PRO A 80 26.11 -10.35 -13.28
C PRO A 80 24.59 -10.21 -13.09
N ARG A 81 23.98 -9.28 -13.84
CA ARG A 81 22.52 -9.07 -13.86
C ARG A 81 22.02 -8.81 -15.26
N ASP A 82 20.71 -8.98 -15.47
CA ASP A 82 20.09 -8.62 -16.75
C ASP A 82 19.78 -7.12 -16.79
N VAL A 83 20.59 -6.36 -17.54
CA VAL A 83 20.40 -4.91 -17.70
C VAL A 83 19.17 -4.54 -18.51
N LYS A 84 18.51 -5.51 -19.18
CA LYS A 84 17.25 -5.30 -19.89
C LYS A 84 16.02 -5.49 -19.01
N ASN A 85 16.16 -6.03 -17.78
CA ASN A 85 15.04 -6.11 -16.85
C ASN A 85 14.68 -4.69 -16.35
N GLY A 86 13.41 -4.33 -16.50
CA GLY A 86 12.87 -3.02 -16.15
C GLY A 86 13.52 -1.90 -16.95
N ILE A 87 14.04 -0.90 -16.26
CA ILE A 87 14.70 0.27 -16.86
C ILE A 87 16.00 0.58 -16.12
N GLU A 88 17.07 0.76 -16.87
CA GLU A 88 18.41 1.11 -16.40
C GLU A 88 19.11 1.92 -17.48
N ALA A 89 19.91 2.90 -17.08
CA ALA A 89 20.84 3.62 -17.95
C ALA A 89 22.02 4.11 -17.10
N PRO A 90 23.27 4.09 -17.60
CA PRO A 90 24.44 4.45 -16.81
C PRO A 90 24.45 5.92 -16.38
N GLU A 91 23.76 6.80 -17.11
CA GLU A 91 23.69 8.23 -16.82
C GLU A 91 22.50 8.65 -15.95
N TRP A 92 21.62 7.70 -15.56
CA TRP A 92 20.39 7.98 -14.81
C TRP A 92 20.17 6.98 -13.68
N SER A 93 19.92 7.48 -12.48
CA SER A 93 19.28 6.68 -11.42
C SER A 93 17.76 6.72 -11.61
N TYR A 94 17.08 5.59 -11.42
CA TYR A 94 15.62 5.47 -11.55
C TYR A 94 14.96 5.04 -10.23
N TRP A 95 13.81 5.64 -9.90
CA TRP A 95 13.12 5.35 -8.65
C TRP A 95 11.58 5.41 -8.74
N GLY A 96 10.90 4.53 -8.01
CA GLY A 96 9.44 4.40 -8.02
C GLY A 96 8.85 4.06 -9.40
N GLY A 97 7.58 4.39 -9.60
CA GLY A 97 6.88 4.13 -10.86
C GLY A 97 6.17 2.78 -10.92
N ASN A 98 5.18 2.70 -11.80
CA ASN A 98 4.43 1.48 -12.08
C ASN A 98 4.20 1.30 -13.58
N THR A 99 4.05 0.03 -13.96
CA THR A 99 3.72 -0.37 -15.33
C THR A 99 2.23 -0.63 -15.47
N LEU A 100 1.60 -0.18 -16.55
CA LEU A 100 0.28 -0.65 -16.99
C LEU A 100 0.31 -0.98 -18.49
N LEU A 101 -0.55 -1.90 -18.92
CA LEU A 101 -0.77 -2.22 -20.34
C LEU A 101 -1.66 -1.13 -20.98
N GLY A 102 -1.16 -0.52 -22.05
CA GLY A 102 -1.87 0.48 -22.85
C GLY A 102 -2.82 -0.15 -23.86
N ALA A 103 -3.75 0.67 -24.37
CA ALA A 103 -4.67 0.26 -25.44
C ALA A 103 -3.96 -0.01 -26.78
N ASP A 104 -2.72 0.45 -26.93
CA ASP A 104 -1.84 0.16 -28.06
C ASP A 104 -1.15 -1.21 -27.98
N GLY A 105 -1.42 -1.98 -26.90
CA GLY A 105 -0.83 -3.29 -26.65
C GLY A 105 0.58 -3.24 -26.06
N LYS A 106 1.09 -2.05 -25.69
CA LYS A 106 2.41 -1.88 -25.07
C LYS A 106 2.32 -1.68 -23.57
N TYR A 107 3.39 -2.04 -22.88
CA TYR A 107 3.54 -1.74 -21.47
C TYR A 107 4.12 -0.34 -21.32
N HIS A 108 3.43 0.52 -20.60
CA HIS A 108 3.87 1.88 -20.31
C HIS A 108 4.31 2.00 -18.85
N LEU A 109 5.48 2.56 -18.65
CA LEU A 109 6.07 2.85 -17.34
C LEU A 109 6.18 4.37 -17.18
N LEU A 110 5.58 4.91 -16.11
CA LEU A 110 5.85 6.27 -15.65
C LEU A 110 6.74 6.18 -14.41
N VAL A 111 8.00 6.57 -14.56
CA VAL A 111 9.07 6.41 -13.56
C VAL A 111 9.84 7.72 -13.41
N CYS A 112 10.36 8.01 -12.22
CA CYS A 112 11.18 9.20 -12.05
C CYS A 112 12.67 8.87 -12.17
N ARG A 113 13.44 9.84 -12.63
CA ARG A 113 14.90 9.74 -12.75
C ARG A 113 15.58 11.05 -12.39
N TRP A 114 16.86 10.95 -12.05
CA TRP A 114 17.78 12.09 -11.92
C TRP A 114 19.16 11.68 -12.45
N PRO A 115 20.02 12.65 -12.84
CA PRO A 115 21.33 12.31 -13.38
C PRO A 115 22.19 11.60 -12.33
N GLU A 116 22.89 10.55 -12.74
CA GLU A 116 23.88 9.85 -11.89
C GLU A 116 25.04 10.77 -11.49
N SER A 117 25.28 11.81 -12.29
CA SER A 117 26.29 12.82 -12.02
C SER A 117 25.86 13.89 -11.01
N ALA A 118 24.65 13.83 -10.45
CA ALA A 118 24.13 14.88 -9.58
C ALA A 118 24.95 14.98 -8.28
N GLU A 119 25.35 16.19 -7.87
CA GLU A 119 26.30 16.44 -6.76
C GLU A 119 25.96 15.79 -5.40
N LYS A 120 24.70 15.38 -5.20
CA LYS A 120 24.23 14.73 -3.97
C LYS A 120 24.02 13.22 -4.12
N GLY A 121 24.45 12.61 -5.22
CA GLY A 121 24.17 11.21 -5.57
C GLY A 121 22.68 10.92 -5.47
N HIS A 122 22.31 9.81 -4.84
CA HIS A 122 20.90 9.47 -4.57
C HIS A 122 20.11 10.58 -3.88
N MET A 123 20.73 11.37 -3.00
CA MET A 123 20.05 12.44 -2.26
C MET A 123 19.67 13.64 -3.14
N ALA A 124 20.01 13.60 -4.44
CA ALA A 124 19.48 14.51 -5.46
C ALA A 124 18.02 14.21 -5.87
N TYR A 125 17.40 13.14 -5.35
CA TYR A 125 16.04 12.71 -5.72
C TYR A 125 14.97 13.80 -5.66
N HIS A 126 15.15 14.84 -4.84
CA HIS A 126 14.24 15.99 -4.78
C HIS A 126 14.11 16.75 -6.11
N ASN A 127 15.12 16.62 -6.99
CA ASN A 127 15.18 17.25 -8.32
C ASN A 127 14.75 16.27 -9.44
N SER A 128 14.10 15.16 -9.09
CA SER A 128 13.68 14.15 -10.06
C SER A 128 12.70 14.73 -11.10
N VAL A 129 12.80 14.19 -12.31
CA VAL A 129 11.80 14.36 -13.38
C VAL A 129 11.13 13.02 -13.67
N VAL A 130 9.84 13.04 -13.96
CA VAL A 130 9.09 11.86 -14.39
C VAL A 130 9.22 11.71 -15.89
N VAL A 131 9.52 10.50 -16.34
CA VAL A 131 9.56 10.12 -17.75
C VAL A 131 8.51 9.06 -18.07
N HIS A 132 8.06 9.09 -19.31
CA HIS A 132 7.24 8.05 -19.92
C HIS A 132 8.14 7.11 -20.72
N ALA A 133 8.09 5.81 -20.41
CA ALA A 133 8.82 4.78 -21.12
C ALA A 133 7.90 3.65 -21.56
N THR A 134 8.29 2.90 -22.59
CA THR A 134 7.51 1.78 -23.13
C THR A 134 8.32 0.53 -23.39
N SER A 135 7.66 -0.63 -23.30
CA SER A 135 8.21 -1.95 -23.62
C SER A 135 7.14 -2.82 -24.30
N ASP A 136 7.57 -3.73 -25.18
CA ASP A 136 6.68 -4.73 -25.80
C ASP A 136 6.38 -5.91 -24.87
N THR A 137 7.15 -6.06 -23.79
CA THR A 137 6.93 -7.06 -22.73
C THR A 137 6.75 -6.38 -21.37
N PRO A 138 6.10 -7.02 -20.37
CA PRO A 138 5.95 -6.41 -19.05
C PRO A 138 7.28 -6.29 -18.30
N TYR A 139 8.33 -6.99 -18.74
CA TYR A 139 9.60 -7.11 -18.03
C TYR A 139 10.68 -6.15 -18.52
N GLY A 140 10.44 -5.42 -19.61
CA GLY A 140 11.41 -4.53 -20.25
C GLY A 140 12.08 -5.14 -21.50
N PRO A 141 13.14 -4.50 -22.02
CA PRO A 141 13.68 -3.22 -21.55
C PRO A 141 12.73 -2.06 -21.89
N PHE A 142 12.43 -1.23 -20.90
CA PHE A 142 11.65 -0.01 -21.14
C PHE A 142 12.52 1.08 -21.76
N LYS A 143 12.02 1.69 -22.83
CA LYS A 143 12.67 2.80 -23.54
C LYS A 143 11.94 4.09 -23.28
N VAL A 144 12.67 5.11 -22.81
CA VAL A 144 12.12 6.46 -22.58
C VAL A 144 11.64 7.07 -23.89
N LEU A 145 10.40 7.57 -23.90
CA LEU A 145 9.79 8.30 -25.00
C LEU A 145 9.94 9.81 -24.81
N ASN A 146 9.55 10.31 -23.64
CA ASN A 146 9.58 11.72 -23.32
C ASN A 146 9.62 11.97 -21.81
N GLU A 147 9.97 13.19 -21.43
CA GLU A 147 9.78 13.72 -20.09
C GLU A 147 8.36 14.26 -19.93
N ILE A 148 7.77 14.09 -18.75
CA ILE A 148 6.45 14.65 -18.38
C ILE A 148 6.63 15.92 -17.57
N GLY A 149 7.55 15.91 -16.59
CA GLY A 149 7.86 17.07 -15.76
C GLY A 149 8.36 16.70 -14.35
N PRO A 150 8.59 17.71 -13.48
CA PRO A 150 9.19 17.50 -12.17
C PRO A 150 8.32 16.65 -11.23
N GLY A 151 8.93 15.69 -10.54
CA GLY A 151 8.23 14.88 -9.54
C GLY A 151 9.00 13.63 -9.14
N HIS A 152 8.73 13.17 -7.93
CA HIS A 152 9.35 11.99 -7.34
C HIS A 152 8.30 11.01 -6.83
N ASN A 153 8.68 9.73 -6.73
CA ASN A 153 7.81 8.61 -6.32
C ASN A 153 6.53 8.45 -7.15
N PRO A 154 6.61 8.47 -8.49
CA PRO A 154 5.42 8.49 -9.33
C PRO A 154 4.56 7.24 -9.16
N THR A 155 3.25 7.41 -9.34
CA THR A 155 2.30 6.30 -9.48
C THR A 155 1.16 6.77 -10.36
N TRP A 156 0.77 5.99 -11.36
CA TRP A 156 -0.27 6.39 -12.30
C TRP A 156 -1.37 5.36 -12.46
N TYR A 157 -2.56 5.86 -12.76
CA TYR A 157 -3.79 5.09 -12.95
C TYR A 157 -4.74 5.80 -13.91
N VAL A 158 -5.82 5.12 -14.28
CA VAL A 158 -6.88 5.65 -15.15
C VAL A 158 -8.19 5.69 -14.36
N THR A 159 -8.85 6.84 -14.35
CA THR A 159 -10.15 7.06 -13.70
C THR A 159 -11.29 6.35 -14.44
N GLU A 160 -12.48 6.28 -13.83
CA GLU A 160 -13.67 5.72 -14.50
C GLU A 160 -14.02 6.47 -15.80
N ASN A 161 -13.83 7.79 -15.81
CA ASN A 161 -14.08 8.63 -17.00
C ASN A 161 -12.89 8.69 -17.97
N GLY A 162 -11.90 7.81 -17.85
CA GLY A 162 -10.81 7.67 -18.81
C GLY A 162 -9.69 8.72 -18.70
N LYS A 163 -9.64 9.52 -17.63
CA LYS A 163 -8.52 10.45 -17.40
C LYS A 163 -7.31 9.68 -16.90
N TYR A 164 -6.14 10.01 -17.43
CA TYR A 164 -4.86 9.52 -16.94
C TYR A 164 -4.42 10.40 -15.78
N VAL A 165 -4.12 9.81 -14.63
CA VAL A 165 -3.65 10.50 -13.44
C VAL A 165 -2.26 9.98 -13.08
N LEU A 166 -1.32 10.89 -12.88
CA LEU A 166 0.04 10.60 -12.43
C LEU A 166 0.28 11.33 -11.10
N TYR A 167 0.21 10.60 -10.00
CA TYR A 167 0.65 11.06 -8.68
C TYR A 167 2.16 11.30 -8.67
N VAL A 168 2.59 12.38 -8.01
CA VAL A 168 3.96 12.61 -7.55
C VAL A 168 3.90 13.21 -6.13
N ILE A 169 5.00 13.22 -5.38
CA ILE A 169 4.99 13.87 -4.07
C ILE A 169 4.51 15.33 -4.18
N GLY A 170 3.45 15.65 -3.42
CA GLY A 170 2.88 17.00 -3.29
C GLY A 170 1.92 17.44 -4.40
N ALA A 171 1.77 16.69 -5.50
CA ALA A 171 0.94 17.09 -6.64
C ALA A 171 0.49 15.88 -7.47
N PHE A 172 -0.32 16.12 -8.50
CA PHE A 172 -0.54 15.14 -9.56
C PHE A 172 -0.62 15.80 -10.91
N TYR A 173 -0.38 15.02 -11.95
CA TYR A 173 -0.61 15.40 -13.33
C TYR A 173 -1.87 14.69 -13.82
N VAL A 174 -2.65 15.38 -14.67
CA VAL A 174 -3.82 14.81 -15.34
C VAL A 174 -3.72 15.02 -16.85
N ALA A 175 -4.13 14.03 -17.63
CA ALA A 175 -4.19 14.10 -19.08
C ALA A 175 -5.39 13.32 -19.64
N ASP A 176 -5.82 13.71 -20.85
CA ASP A 176 -6.82 12.98 -21.65
C ASP A 176 -6.21 11.83 -22.46
N ASN A 177 -4.90 11.86 -22.66
CA ASN A 177 -4.15 10.87 -23.39
C ASN A 177 -2.86 10.56 -22.62
N LEU A 178 -2.41 9.30 -22.65
CA LEU A 178 -1.20 8.87 -21.97
C LEU A 178 0.06 9.63 -22.43
N ASN A 179 0.09 10.06 -23.69
CA ASN A 179 1.17 10.87 -24.27
C ASN A 179 1.03 12.37 -23.94
N GLY A 180 0.06 12.76 -23.13
CA GLY A 180 -0.20 14.14 -22.74
C GLY A 180 -1.09 14.92 -23.73
N PRO A 181 -1.13 16.26 -23.63
CA PRO A 181 -0.38 17.07 -22.66
C PRO A 181 -0.82 16.81 -21.22
N TRP A 182 0.15 16.83 -20.30
CA TRP A 182 -0.06 16.64 -18.87
C TRP A 182 -0.21 17.98 -18.15
N THR A 183 -1.24 18.12 -17.32
CA THR A 183 -1.47 19.33 -16.51
C THR A 183 -1.23 19.02 -15.04
N LYS A 184 -0.27 19.73 -14.44
CA LYS A 184 0.03 19.61 -13.00
C LYS A 184 -1.01 20.35 -12.17
N THR A 185 -1.52 19.72 -11.13
CA THR A 185 -2.47 20.28 -10.17
C THR A 185 -2.27 19.68 -8.78
N ASN A 186 -3.04 20.15 -7.80
CA ASN A 186 -2.90 19.78 -6.39
C ASN A 186 -4.10 19.00 -5.88
N TYR A 187 -3.84 18.11 -4.94
CA TYR A 187 -4.89 17.45 -4.17
C TYR A 187 -5.49 18.39 -3.12
N THR A 188 -6.75 18.14 -2.81
CA THR A 188 -7.45 18.64 -1.63
C THR A 188 -7.70 17.48 -0.69
N PHE A 189 -6.97 17.45 0.43
CA PHE A 189 -7.10 16.41 1.45
C PHE A 189 -7.97 16.90 2.60
N ASP A 190 -9.12 16.26 2.78
CA ASP A 190 -10.00 16.49 3.92
C ASP A 190 -9.71 15.44 5.00
N ILE A 191 -9.04 15.88 6.08
CA ILE A 191 -8.72 15.02 7.23
C ILE A 191 -9.95 14.68 8.08
N ARG A 192 -11.12 15.27 7.81
CA ARG A 192 -12.40 15.01 8.49
C ARG A 192 -12.28 15.03 10.02
N ASP A 193 -11.61 16.04 10.55
CA ASP A 193 -11.36 16.29 11.99
C ASP A 193 -10.52 15.24 12.72
N ARG A 194 -10.00 14.23 12.00
CA ARG A 194 -9.07 13.25 12.56
C ARG A 194 -7.72 13.89 12.84
N GLU A 195 -7.03 13.38 13.85
CA GLU A 195 -5.68 13.82 14.17
C GLU A 195 -4.70 13.37 13.09
N LYS A 196 -3.94 14.31 12.54
CA LYS A 196 -2.85 13.99 11.63
C LYS A 196 -1.52 14.00 12.38
N GLU A 197 -0.61 13.14 11.97
CA GLU A 197 0.78 13.26 12.39
C GLU A 197 1.35 14.60 11.85
N SER A 198 2.20 15.26 12.63
CA SER A 198 2.81 16.55 12.28
C SER A 198 3.98 16.45 11.29
N SER A 199 4.34 15.25 10.82
CA SER A 199 5.48 15.05 9.93
C SER A 199 5.25 15.62 8.53
N GLY A 200 6.27 16.28 7.98
CA GLY A 200 6.22 16.85 6.63
C GLY A 200 6.02 15.81 5.51
N ASN A 201 6.25 14.53 5.80
CA ASN A 201 6.07 13.42 4.86
C ASN A 201 4.73 12.68 5.01
N TYR A 202 3.78 13.20 5.79
CA TYR A 202 2.49 12.55 6.08
C TYR A 202 1.71 12.13 4.81
N LEU A 203 1.73 12.94 3.75
CA LEU A 203 1.07 12.69 2.47
C LEU A 203 2.04 12.30 1.33
N HIS A 204 3.23 11.81 1.69
CA HIS A 204 4.14 11.22 0.71
C HIS A 204 3.70 9.78 0.39
N ASN A 205 4.27 9.22 -0.67
CA ASN A 205 4.25 7.79 -0.96
C ASN A 205 2.84 7.19 -1.09
N LEU A 206 1.90 7.98 -1.60
CA LEU A 206 0.50 7.57 -1.77
C LEU A 206 0.39 6.38 -2.73
N THR A 207 -0.58 5.50 -2.45
CA THR A 207 -0.95 4.37 -3.32
C THR A 207 -2.46 4.32 -3.47
N PHE A 208 -2.93 3.82 -4.61
CA PHE A 208 -4.31 3.97 -5.07
C PHE A 208 -4.84 2.64 -5.59
N ALA A 209 -6.10 2.34 -5.30
CA ALA A 209 -6.84 1.25 -5.93
C ALA A 209 -8.22 1.76 -6.37
N LYS A 210 -8.58 1.47 -7.61
CA LYS A 210 -9.94 1.69 -8.12
C LYS A 210 -10.88 0.66 -7.48
N ARG A 211 -12.05 1.13 -7.04
CA ARG A 211 -13.11 0.34 -6.41
C ARG A 211 -14.12 -0.13 -7.45
N GLU A 212 -15.01 -1.03 -7.06
CA GLU A 212 -16.00 -1.62 -7.98
C GLU A 212 -16.95 -0.60 -8.62
N ASP A 213 -17.27 0.48 -7.90
CA ASP A 213 -18.13 1.57 -8.37
C ASP A 213 -17.39 2.67 -9.15
N GLY A 214 -16.11 2.47 -9.45
CA GLY A 214 -15.27 3.46 -10.13
C GLY A 214 -14.71 4.56 -9.22
N SER A 215 -15.12 4.62 -7.95
CA SER A 215 -14.48 5.45 -6.93
C SER A 215 -13.11 4.89 -6.54
N PHE A 216 -12.36 5.61 -5.72
CA PHE A 216 -10.98 5.24 -5.40
C PHE A 216 -10.73 5.15 -3.91
N LEU A 217 -9.92 4.15 -3.54
CA LEU A 217 -9.26 4.02 -2.25
C LEU A 217 -7.82 4.50 -2.37
N MET A 218 -7.34 5.21 -1.36
CA MET A 218 -5.92 5.56 -1.19
C MET A 218 -5.43 5.20 0.21
N VAL A 219 -4.20 4.68 0.28
CA VAL A 219 -3.43 4.55 1.52
C VAL A 219 -2.27 5.53 1.48
N ASN A 220 -2.14 6.40 2.49
CA ASN A 220 -0.99 7.30 2.59
C ASN A 220 0.21 6.61 3.27
N ARG A 221 1.39 7.27 3.28
CA ARG A 221 2.60 6.75 3.95
C ARG A 221 2.36 6.26 5.38
N LYS A 222 1.44 6.88 6.11
CA LYS A 222 1.15 6.57 7.51
C LYS A 222 0.08 5.50 7.71
N GLY A 223 -0.46 4.92 6.65
CA GLY A 223 -1.45 3.83 6.74
C GLY A 223 -2.87 4.31 7.02
N ASP A 224 -3.17 5.59 6.82
CA ASP A 224 -4.53 6.11 6.87
C ASP A 224 -5.28 5.79 5.56
N ILE A 225 -6.57 5.49 5.67
CA ILE A 225 -7.44 5.17 4.55
C ILE A 225 -8.22 6.39 4.10
N TRP A 226 -8.24 6.61 2.80
CA TRP A 226 -8.90 7.74 2.15
C TRP A 226 -9.75 7.27 0.98
N PHE A 227 -10.86 7.96 0.74
CA PHE A 227 -11.70 7.74 -0.43
C PHE A 227 -11.87 9.00 -1.26
N SER A 228 -11.90 8.81 -2.58
CA SER A 228 -12.23 9.82 -3.58
C SER A 228 -13.34 9.29 -4.47
N LYS A 229 -14.28 10.16 -4.86
CA LYS A 229 -15.40 9.79 -5.71
C LYS A 229 -14.95 9.44 -7.14
N ASP A 230 -13.92 10.11 -7.63
CA ASP A 230 -13.47 10.06 -9.02
C ASP A 230 -11.96 9.80 -9.17
N GLY A 231 -11.22 9.75 -8.06
CA GLY A 231 -9.76 9.58 -8.09
C GLY A 231 -9.03 10.85 -8.54
N LEU A 232 -9.65 12.03 -8.44
CA LEU A 232 -9.03 13.29 -8.81
C LEU A 232 -8.62 14.07 -7.55
N ALA A 233 -9.00 15.34 -7.47
CA ALA A 233 -8.43 16.26 -6.49
C ALA A 233 -8.89 15.99 -5.05
N ILE A 234 -10.15 15.60 -4.82
CA ILE A 234 -10.73 15.55 -3.48
C ILE A 234 -10.56 14.15 -2.86
N TRP A 235 -9.91 14.09 -1.71
CA TRP A 235 -9.69 12.86 -0.92
C TRP A 235 -10.15 13.05 0.52
N ASN A 236 -10.95 12.10 1.02
CA ASN A 236 -11.57 12.14 2.34
C ASN A 236 -11.02 11.04 3.23
N ARG A 237 -10.41 11.40 4.36
CA ARG A 237 -9.92 10.42 5.33
C ARG A 237 -11.06 9.77 6.07
N VAL A 238 -11.05 8.44 6.18
CA VAL A 238 -12.09 7.69 6.91
C VAL A 238 -11.58 7.12 8.23
N THR A 239 -10.39 6.55 8.28
CA THR A 239 -9.87 5.92 9.50
C THR A 239 -9.40 6.95 10.54
N GLN A 240 -9.48 6.58 11.82
CA GLN A 240 -8.91 7.36 12.94
C GLN A 240 -7.45 7.00 13.22
N SER A 241 -7.09 5.74 12.98
CA SER A 241 -5.75 5.20 13.17
C SER A 241 -5.23 4.62 11.86
N ASN A 242 -3.93 4.33 11.84
CA ASN A 242 -3.31 3.61 10.74
C ASN A 242 -3.74 2.14 10.73
N VAL A 243 -3.64 1.52 9.55
CA VAL A 243 -3.99 0.10 9.32
C VAL A 243 -2.79 -0.83 9.27
N TYR A 244 -1.60 -0.33 9.62
CA TYR A 244 -0.38 -1.11 9.52
C TYR A 244 -0.30 -2.19 10.62
N PRO A 245 0.54 -3.22 10.41
CA PRO A 245 0.71 -4.28 11.39
C PRO A 245 1.07 -3.70 12.77
N PRO A 246 0.46 -4.21 13.86
CA PRO A 246 0.67 -3.71 15.22
C PRO A 246 1.98 -4.24 15.83
N VAL A 247 3.06 -4.20 15.06
CA VAL A 247 4.41 -4.60 15.48
C VAL A 247 5.40 -3.47 15.16
N GLU A 248 6.53 -3.48 15.83
CA GLU A 248 7.55 -2.46 15.63
C GLU A 248 8.05 -2.46 14.17
N GLY A 249 7.99 -1.29 13.54
CA GLY A 249 8.47 -1.10 12.17
C GLY A 249 8.67 0.36 11.83
N LYS A 250 9.53 0.66 10.86
CA LYS A 250 9.57 1.96 10.19
C LYS A 250 8.84 1.82 8.86
N TYR A 251 7.51 1.83 8.93
CA TYR A 251 6.66 1.63 7.77
C TYR A 251 6.72 2.79 6.78
N GLU A 252 6.92 2.47 5.51
CA GLU A 252 6.75 3.35 4.37
C GLU A 252 6.36 2.57 3.11
N ASP A 253 6.14 3.31 2.02
CA ASP A 253 5.91 2.76 0.69
C ASP A 253 4.77 1.73 0.61
N PRO A 254 3.57 2.08 1.07
CA PRO A 254 2.44 1.21 0.90
C PRO A 254 2.14 0.98 -0.58
N LEU A 255 1.57 -0.19 -0.85
CA LEU A 255 0.95 -0.58 -2.10
C LEU A 255 -0.41 -1.16 -1.80
N VAL A 256 -1.46 -0.54 -2.33
CA VAL A 256 -2.80 -1.10 -2.33
C VAL A 256 -3.20 -1.47 -3.75
N TRP A 257 -3.79 -2.64 -3.91
CA TRP A 257 -4.47 -3.04 -5.15
C TRP A 257 -5.69 -3.89 -4.80
N ARG A 258 -6.47 -4.20 -5.82
CA ARG A 258 -7.73 -4.92 -5.66
C ARG A 258 -7.90 -5.93 -6.79
N ASP A 259 -8.23 -7.17 -6.42
CA ASP A 259 -8.65 -8.20 -7.38
C ASP A 259 -10.20 -8.34 -7.38
N SER A 260 -10.69 -9.39 -8.03
CA SER A 260 -12.14 -9.68 -8.06
C SER A 260 -12.74 -10.11 -6.71
N VAL A 261 -11.91 -10.47 -5.73
CA VAL A 261 -12.31 -11.02 -4.44
C VAL A 261 -12.21 -9.97 -3.33
N GLN A 262 -11.07 -9.28 -3.22
CA GLN A 262 -10.67 -8.50 -2.04
C GLN A 262 -9.67 -7.37 -2.38
N TYR A 263 -9.38 -6.54 -1.40
CA TYR A 263 -8.27 -5.59 -1.39
C TYR A 263 -7.02 -6.22 -0.76
N HIS A 264 -5.87 -5.77 -1.24
CA HIS A 264 -4.54 -6.23 -0.84
C HIS A 264 -3.70 -5.02 -0.47
N LEU A 265 -2.94 -5.12 0.62
CA LEU A 265 -2.01 -4.08 1.04
C LEU A 265 -0.66 -4.72 1.34
N ILE A 266 0.40 -4.14 0.77
CA ILE A 266 1.78 -4.41 1.18
C ILE A 266 2.36 -3.13 1.76
N VAL A 267 3.07 -3.23 2.89
CA VAL A 267 3.82 -2.11 3.47
C VAL A 267 5.23 -2.54 3.84
N ASN A 268 6.21 -1.71 3.49
CA ASN A 268 7.62 -1.97 3.72
C ASN A 268 8.06 -1.42 5.07
N ASP A 269 8.82 -2.19 5.86
CA ASP A 269 9.67 -1.66 6.92
C ASP A 269 11.09 -1.46 6.38
N TRP A 270 11.42 -0.22 6.03
CA TRP A 270 12.65 0.10 5.30
C TRP A 270 13.93 -0.06 6.12
N LEU A 271 13.84 -0.02 7.46
CA LEU A 271 14.96 -0.39 8.35
C LEU A 271 15.02 -1.91 8.52
N GLY A 272 13.85 -2.56 8.64
CA GLY A 272 13.74 -4.00 8.77
C GLY A 272 14.13 -4.80 7.52
N ARG A 273 14.14 -4.14 6.35
CA ARG A 273 14.29 -4.77 5.02
C ARG A 273 13.33 -5.95 4.85
N ILE A 274 12.11 -5.77 5.35
CA ILE A 274 11.02 -6.74 5.37
C ILE A 274 9.71 -6.03 5.09
N ALA A 275 8.83 -6.64 4.31
CA ALA A 275 7.49 -6.12 4.07
C ALA A 275 6.40 -7.04 4.61
N TRP A 276 5.24 -6.46 4.85
CA TRP A 276 4.07 -7.11 5.44
C TRP A 276 2.92 -7.12 4.45
N TYR A 277 2.13 -8.21 4.44
CA TYR A 277 0.99 -8.38 3.56
C TYR A 277 -0.30 -8.40 4.37
N LEU A 278 -1.29 -7.64 3.92
CA LEU A 278 -2.60 -7.52 4.54
C LEU A 278 -3.70 -7.68 3.49
N ARG A 279 -4.88 -8.10 3.94
CA ARG A 279 -6.08 -8.28 3.12
C ARG A 279 -7.28 -7.59 3.74
N SER A 280 -8.20 -7.13 2.91
CA SER A 280 -9.45 -6.50 3.36
C SER A 280 -10.60 -6.76 2.40
N LYS A 281 -11.82 -6.94 2.91
CA LYS A 281 -13.02 -7.00 2.06
C LYS A 281 -13.51 -5.61 1.60
N ASN A 282 -13.30 -4.58 2.42
CA ASN A 282 -13.93 -3.25 2.24
C ASN A 282 -12.91 -2.09 2.10
N GLY A 283 -11.61 -2.38 2.28
CA GLY A 283 -10.53 -1.40 2.22
C GLY A 283 -10.35 -0.56 3.49
N VAL A 284 -11.14 -0.81 4.53
CA VAL A 284 -11.09 -0.10 5.82
C VAL A 284 -10.58 -1.02 6.93
N ASP A 285 -11.11 -2.24 7.00
CA ASP A 285 -10.76 -3.24 8.00
C ASP A 285 -9.75 -4.23 7.41
N TRP A 286 -8.55 -4.26 7.97
CA TRP A 286 -7.42 -5.01 7.41
C TRP A 286 -6.98 -6.14 8.34
N LYS A 287 -6.73 -7.30 7.74
CA LYS A 287 -6.16 -8.48 8.40
C LYS A 287 -4.73 -8.70 7.93
N VAL A 288 -3.79 -8.80 8.87
CA VAL A 288 -2.39 -9.14 8.57
C VAL A 288 -2.29 -10.64 8.24
N GLU A 289 -1.69 -10.99 7.12
CA GLU A 289 -1.36 -12.39 6.79
C GLU A 289 -0.02 -12.76 7.43
N PRO A 290 0.15 -14.02 7.85
CA PRO A 290 1.43 -14.49 8.36
C PRO A 290 2.47 -14.58 7.23
N GLY A 291 3.73 -14.34 7.61
CA GLY A 291 4.89 -14.44 6.72
C GLY A 291 5.29 -13.12 6.07
N GLU A 292 6.48 -13.14 5.49
CA GLU A 292 7.02 -11.98 4.79
C GLU A 292 6.31 -11.74 3.45
N ALA A 293 5.99 -10.48 3.18
CA ALA A 293 5.51 -10.07 1.87
C ALA A 293 6.63 -10.07 0.85
N TYR A 294 7.77 -9.49 1.21
CA TYR A 294 9.02 -9.62 0.50
C TYR A 294 10.19 -9.27 1.42
N MET A 295 11.38 -9.66 0.99
CA MET A 295 12.67 -9.32 1.58
C MET A 295 13.73 -9.31 0.47
N PRO A 296 14.96 -8.83 0.71
CA PRO A 296 16.08 -9.04 -0.20
C PRO A 296 16.23 -10.51 -0.64
N GLY A 297 16.63 -10.71 -1.90
CA GLY A 297 16.79 -12.04 -2.51
C GLY A 297 15.60 -12.57 -3.32
N ILE A 298 14.56 -11.77 -3.60
CA ILE A 298 13.41 -12.19 -4.43
C ILE A 298 13.66 -12.17 -5.94
N THR A 299 14.73 -11.54 -6.40
CA THR A 299 15.18 -11.47 -7.81
C THR A 299 16.09 -12.65 -8.14
N GLN A 300 15.48 -13.73 -8.63
CA GLN A 300 16.19 -14.96 -8.95
C GLN A 300 15.90 -15.40 -10.38
N TYR A 301 16.83 -16.12 -10.99
CA TYR A 301 16.67 -16.73 -12.31
C TYR A 301 16.56 -18.25 -12.19
N LYS A 302 15.98 -18.90 -13.21
CA LYS A 302 15.82 -20.36 -13.24
C LYS A 302 17.14 -21.12 -13.14
N ASN A 303 18.25 -20.53 -13.59
CA ASN A 303 19.59 -21.11 -13.53
C ASN A 303 20.28 -20.93 -12.17
N GLY A 304 19.63 -20.32 -11.19
CA GLY A 304 20.18 -20.06 -9.85
C GLY A 304 20.92 -18.73 -9.69
N LEU A 305 21.08 -17.93 -10.76
CA LEU A 305 21.59 -16.56 -10.64
C LEU A 305 20.65 -15.71 -9.77
N LYS A 306 21.21 -14.81 -8.97
CA LYS A 306 20.47 -13.89 -8.08
C LYS A 306 21.02 -12.48 -8.22
N GLU A 307 20.14 -11.50 -8.13
CA GLU A 307 20.50 -10.08 -8.07
C GLU A 307 20.19 -9.55 -6.66
N ASP A 308 21.08 -9.74 -5.70
CA ASP A 308 20.75 -9.46 -4.29
C ASP A 308 20.88 -7.96 -3.95
N TRP A 309 19.89 -7.18 -4.40
CA TRP A 309 19.82 -5.75 -4.17
C TRP A 309 19.77 -5.40 -2.68
N HIS A 310 20.46 -4.31 -2.31
CA HIS A 310 20.49 -3.85 -0.93
C HIS A 310 19.09 -3.45 -0.45
N LYS A 311 18.31 -2.73 -1.25
CA LYS A 311 16.93 -2.36 -0.91
C LYS A 311 15.95 -2.69 -2.02
N TYR A 312 14.74 -3.07 -1.59
CA TYR A 312 13.55 -3.23 -2.42
C TYR A 312 12.49 -2.30 -1.85
N GLU A 313 12.17 -1.24 -2.59
CA GLU A 313 11.26 -0.21 -2.14
C GLU A 313 10.25 0.13 -3.24
N ARG A 314 9.23 0.92 -2.90
CA ARG A 314 8.23 1.40 -3.86
C ARG A 314 7.57 0.30 -4.68
N ILE A 315 7.26 -0.86 -4.08
CA ILE A 315 6.59 -1.96 -4.79
C ILE A 315 5.31 -1.46 -5.49
N ARG A 316 5.08 -1.91 -6.73
CA ARG A 316 3.85 -1.72 -7.49
C ARG A 316 3.45 -3.02 -8.17
N ILE A 317 2.15 -3.30 -8.31
CA ILE A 317 1.66 -4.51 -8.97
C ILE A 317 1.15 -4.16 -10.37
N LEU A 318 1.62 -4.89 -11.38
CA LEU A 318 0.95 -5.01 -12.66
C LEU A 318 -0.17 -6.04 -12.53
N GLN A 319 -1.38 -5.65 -12.92
CA GLN A 319 -2.59 -6.47 -12.82
C GLN A 319 -3.05 -6.96 -14.19
N ASP A 320 -3.69 -8.12 -14.24
CA ASP A 320 -4.46 -8.56 -15.41
C ASP A 320 -5.86 -7.91 -15.46
N GLU A 321 -6.66 -8.25 -16.47
CA GLU A 321 -8.03 -7.71 -16.62
C GLU A 321 -9.01 -8.09 -15.48
N LYS A 322 -8.65 -9.04 -14.61
CA LYS A 322 -9.42 -9.45 -13.43
C LYS A 322 -8.90 -8.83 -12.14
N GLY A 323 -7.89 -7.97 -12.25
CA GLY A 323 -7.22 -7.34 -11.11
C GLY A 323 -6.23 -8.26 -10.39
N ARG A 324 -5.89 -9.43 -10.95
CA ARG A 324 -4.95 -10.36 -10.32
C ARG A 324 -3.52 -9.87 -10.50
N ALA A 325 -2.69 -10.03 -9.48
CA ALA A 325 -1.29 -9.64 -9.53
C ALA A 325 -0.48 -10.59 -10.44
N ILE A 326 0.17 -10.06 -11.47
CA ILE A 326 0.95 -10.87 -12.44
C ILE A 326 2.44 -10.52 -12.46
N ALA A 327 2.82 -9.31 -12.05
CA ALA A 327 4.21 -8.93 -11.86
C ALA A 327 4.31 -7.79 -10.83
N ALA A 328 5.47 -7.65 -10.21
CA ALA A 328 5.79 -6.57 -9.30
C ALA A 328 6.91 -5.69 -9.86
N ASN A 329 6.71 -4.38 -9.87
CA ASN A 329 7.78 -3.40 -10.08
C ASN A 329 8.41 -3.04 -8.72
N PHE A 330 9.72 -2.92 -8.68
CA PHE A 330 10.46 -2.43 -7.50
C PHE A 330 11.45 -1.35 -7.90
N ALA A 331 11.58 -0.33 -7.06
CA ALA A 331 12.78 0.48 -7.04
C ALA A 331 13.84 -0.28 -6.23
N VAL A 332 15.02 -0.46 -6.82
CA VAL A 332 16.13 -1.18 -6.20
C VAL A 332 17.39 -0.33 -6.24
N ILE A 333 18.20 -0.46 -5.20
CA ILE A 333 19.52 0.17 -5.06
C ILE A 333 20.48 -0.87 -4.51
N ASP A 334 21.70 -0.89 -5.01
CA ASP A 334 22.71 -1.91 -4.71
C ASP A 334 23.49 -1.62 -3.43
N THR A 335 23.37 -0.40 -2.90
CA THR A 335 24.01 0.07 -1.67
C THR A 335 23.04 0.89 -0.80
N LEU A 336 23.54 1.48 0.29
CA LEU A 336 22.79 2.44 1.09
C LEU A 336 22.59 3.76 0.33
N LYS A 337 21.42 4.38 0.49
CA LYS A 337 21.08 5.64 -0.21
C LYS A 337 22.08 6.79 0.02
N TYR A 338 22.81 6.81 1.13
CA TYR A 338 23.81 7.86 1.39
C TYR A 338 25.21 7.50 0.85
N GLU A 339 25.40 6.27 0.40
CA GLU A 339 26.66 5.75 -0.17
C GLU A 339 26.66 5.70 -1.69
N ASP A 340 25.50 5.90 -2.32
CA ASP A 340 25.35 6.19 -3.75
C ASP A 340 25.72 7.68 -3.96
N LEU A 341 26.95 7.88 -4.46
CA LEU A 341 27.63 9.17 -4.64
C LEU A 341 27.76 9.54 -6.14
N PRO A 342 27.99 10.81 -6.47
CA PRO A 342 27.99 11.26 -7.86
C PRO A 342 29.06 10.56 -8.72
N ASN A 343 28.64 9.94 -9.83
CA ASN A 343 29.51 9.21 -10.78
C ASN A 343 30.37 8.09 -10.14
N ASP A 344 29.90 7.46 -9.08
CA ASP A 344 30.56 6.28 -8.52
C ASP A 344 30.15 5.00 -9.27
N ASN A 345 30.31 3.84 -8.61
CA ASN A 345 29.92 2.54 -9.18
C ASN A 345 28.63 1.99 -8.53
N HIS A 346 27.82 2.83 -7.91
CA HIS A 346 26.55 2.50 -7.27
C HIS A 346 25.42 3.28 -7.94
N SER A 347 24.21 2.74 -7.93
CA SER A 347 23.04 3.47 -8.46
C SER A 347 21.74 2.74 -8.11
N SER A 348 20.63 3.27 -8.60
CA SER A 348 19.31 2.67 -8.50
C SER A 348 18.65 2.48 -9.84
N LYS A 349 17.83 1.43 -9.94
CA LYS A 349 17.04 1.11 -11.11
C LYS A 349 15.62 0.68 -10.73
N LEU A 350 14.76 0.51 -11.72
CA LEU A 350 13.53 -0.26 -11.55
C LEU A 350 13.69 -1.65 -12.17
N VAL A 351 13.27 -2.67 -11.42
CA VAL A 351 13.20 -4.08 -11.87
C VAL A 351 11.75 -4.55 -11.87
N VAL A 352 11.48 -5.59 -12.66
CA VAL A 352 10.17 -6.25 -12.75
C VAL A 352 10.32 -7.74 -12.44
N VAL A 353 9.65 -8.20 -11.39
CA VAL A 353 9.66 -9.59 -10.94
C VAL A 353 8.30 -10.24 -11.22
N PRO A 354 8.22 -11.36 -11.97
CA PRO A 354 6.96 -12.03 -12.23
C PRO A 354 6.34 -12.60 -10.96
N LEU A 355 5.00 -12.69 -10.93
CA LEU A 355 4.23 -13.30 -9.84
C LEU A 355 3.44 -14.51 -10.33
N VAL A 356 3.25 -15.48 -9.44
CA VAL A 356 2.29 -16.56 -9.65
C VAL A 356 0.89 -15.95 -9.72
N LYS A 357 0.26 -16.07 -10.89
CA LYS A 357 -1.14 -15.66 -11.12
C LYS A 357 -2.07 -16.60 -10.35
N ASP A 358 -2.91 -16.04 -9.49
CA ASP A 358 -3.90 -16.79 -8.72
C ASP A 358 -5.02 -17.34 -9.61
N LYS A 359 -5.63 -18.44 -9.19
CA LYS A 359 -6.68 -19.12 -9.96
C LYS A 359 -8.04 -18.51 -9.70
N LEU A 360 -8.86 -18.43 -10.75
CA LEU A 360 -10.24 -17.99 -10.64
C LEU A 360 -11.10 -19.08 -10.02
N LEU A 361 -11.67 -18.76 -8.87
CA LEU A 361 -12.46 -19.68 -8.06
C LEU A 361 -13.90 -19.19 -7.92
N THR A 362 -14.83 -20.13 -7.85
CA THR A 362 -16.23 -19.85 -7.53
C THR A 362 -16.72 -20.89 -6.54
N LEU A 363 -17.22 -20.44 -5.41
CA LEU A 363 -17.86 -21.32 -4.45
C LEU A 363 -19.29 -21.61 -4.94
N LEU A 364 -19.69 -22.88 -4.91
CA LEU A 364 -21.03 -23.31 -5.34
C LEU A 364 -22.02 -23.43 -4.16
N GLU A 365 -21.55 -23.24 -2.93
CA GLU A 365 -22.40 -23.18 -1.75
C GLU A 365 -23.15 -21.85 -1.68
N GLU A 366 -24.45 -21.89 -1.43
CA GLU A 366 -25.28 -20.70 -1.25
C GLU A 366 -25.40 -20.29 0.24
N HIS A 367 -24.95 -21.16 1.14
CA HIS A 367 -25.07 -20.97 2.58
C HIS A 367 -23.71 -20.85 3.25
N LYS A 368 -23.70 -20.21 4.42
CA LYS A 368 -22.52 -20.03 5.27
C LYS A 368 -21.80 -21.37 5.48
N ILE A 369 -20.50 -21.40 5.19
CA ILE A 369 -19.66 -22.56 5.52
C ILE A 369 -19.38 -22.54 7.02
N THR A 370 -19.62 -23.67 7.68
CA THR A 370 -19.36 -23.85 9.12
C THR A 370 -18.60 -25.14 9.37
N GLN A 371 -18.22 -25.42 10.62
CA GLN A 371 -17.65 -26.71 11.00
C GLN A 371 -18.61 -27.90 10.78
N LYS A 372 -19.92 -27.65 10.60
CA LYS A 372 -20.94 -28.67 10.33
C LYS A 372 -21.14 -28.92 8.83
N THR A 373 -20.56 -28.09 7.96
CA THR A 373 -20.61 -28.27 6.51
C THR A 373 -19.95 -29.60 6.17
N LYS A 374 -20.67 -30.47 5.44
CA LYS A 374 -20.19 -31.83 5.11
C LYS A 374 -19.27 -31.84 3.90
N GLU A 375 -19.65 -31.12 2.86
CA GLU A 375 -18.88 -30.98 1.63
C GLU A 375 -18.81 -29.51 1.26
N ILE A 376 -17.71 -29.11 0.66
CA ILE A 376 -17.53 -27.76 0.09
C ILE A 376 -17.21 -27.92 -1.38
N LYS A 377 -18.09 -27.40 -2.26
CA LYS A 377 -17.88 -27.43 -3.70
C LYS A 377 -17.26 -26.14 -4.21
N LEU A 378 -16.04 -26.25 -4.73
CA LEU A 378 -15.27 -25.13 -5.27
C LEU A 378 -15.01 -25.37 -6.76
N LYS A 379 -15.56 -24.53 -7.63
CA LYS A 379 -15.22 -24.54 -9.04
C LYS A 379 -13.92 -23.77 -9.28
N ILE A 380 -12.97 -24.39 -9.97
CA ILE A 380 -11.75 -23.76 -10.48
C ILE A 380 -11.85 -23.64 -12.00
N ALA A 381 -11.71 -22.41 -12.51
CA ALA A 381 -11.92 -22.13 -13.93
C ALA A 381 -10.73 -22.54 -14.79
N ALA A 382 -11.00 -23.01 -16.02
CA ALA A 382 -9.98 -23.13 -17.04
C ALA A 382 -9.64 -21.78 -17.68
N GLU A 383 -8.36 -21.55 -17.91
CA GLU A 383 -7.81 -20.36 -18.57
C GLU A 383 -6.98 -20.78 -19.79
N ALA A 384 -6.59 -19.82 -20.63
CA ALA A 384 -5.81 -20.10 -21.83
C ALA A 384 -4.45 -20.79 -21.53
N ASP A 385 -3.89 -20.49 -20.35
CA ASP A 385 -2.62 -21.01 -19.83
C ASP A 385 -2.81 -22.01 -18.68
N PHE A 386 -4.03 -22.53 -18.46
CA PHE A 386 -4.31 -23.43 -17.34
C PHE A 386 -5.47 -24.38 -17.63
N ASN A 387 -5.19 -25.68 -17.65
CA ASN A 387 -6.17 -26.74 -17.75
C ASN A 387 -6.33 -27.48 -16.41
N PRO A 388 -7.47 -27.29 -15.70
CA PRO A 388 -7.64 -27.85 -14.37
C PRO A 388 -7.73 -29.38 -14.36
N TYR A 389 -8.02 -30.03 -15.50
CA TYR A 389 -8.03 -31.49 -15.59
C TYR A 389 -6.64 -32.12 -15.61
N THR A 390 -5.65 -31.41 -16.16
CA THR A 390 -4.33 -31.97 -16.42
C THR A 390 -3.23 -31.37 -15.57
N ASP A 391 -3.38 -30.14 -15.10
CA ASP A 391 -2.25 -29.37 -14.58
C ASP A 391 -2.13 -29.46 -13.06
N ILE A 392 -3.21 -29.82 -12.36
CA ILE A 392 -3.26 -29.80 -10.90
C ILE A 392 -2.66 -31.08 -10.31
N ASN A 393 -1.83 -30.94 -9.28
CA ASN A 393 -1.54 -32.03 -8.34
C ASN A 393 -2.64 -32.08 -7.27
N LEU A 394 -3.65 -32.91 -7.50
CA LEU A 394 -4.88 -32.94 -6.67
C LEU A 394 -4.62 -33.26 -5.19
N GLU A 395 -3.65 -34.13 -4.89
CA GLU A 395 -3.34 -34.56 -3.51
C GLU A 395 -2.75 -33.42 -2.66
N SER A 396 -2.14 -32.43 -3.32
CA SER A 396 -1.53 -31.27 -2.67
C SER A 396 -2.53 -30.22 -2.21
N LEU A 397 -3.78 -30.28 -2.68
CA LEU A 397 -4.75 -29.22 -2.46
C LEU A 397 -5.25 -29.18 -1.02
N ARG A 398 -5.34 -27.97 -0.47
CA ARG A 398 -6.03 -27.64 0.78
C ARG A 398 -6.90 -26.41 0.58
N PHE A 399 -8.07 -26.40 1.21
CA PHE A 399 -9.03 -25.29 1.16
C PHE A 399 -9.50 -24.87 2.56
N GLY A 400 -9.70 -23.57 2.78
CA GLY A 400 -10.26 -23.08 4.05
C GLY A 400 -9.82 -21.67 4.40
N ALA A 401 -9.82 -21.36 5.69
CA ALA A 401 -9.28 -20.12 6.22
C ALA A 401 -7.77 -20.01 5.96
N SER A 402 -7.28 -18.80 5.58
CA SER A 402 -5.85 -18.54 5.36
C SER A 402 -5.00 -18.97 6.55
N GLU A 403 -5.48 -18.74 7.76
CA GLU A 403 -4.77 -19.01 9.02
C GLU A 403 -4.55 -20.51 9.28
N GLN A 404 -5.26 -21.37 8.55
CA GLN A 404 -5.03 -22.82 8.56
C GLN A 404 -4.24 -23.24 7.33
N VAL A 405 -4.68 -22.81 6.14
CA VAL A 405 -4.12 -23.23 4.86
C VAL A 405 -2.65 -22.81 4.71
N ASN A 406 -2.25 -21.65 5.24
CA ASN A 406 -0.86 -21.17 5.20
C ASN A 406 0.12 -22.09 5.95
N PHE A 407 -0.38 -22.98 6.81
CA PHE A 407 0.38 -23.95 7.60
C PHE A 407 0.11 -25.40 7.17
N GLY A 408 -0.41 -25.61 5.95
CA GLY A 408 -0.67 -26.94 5.39
C GLY A 408 -1.90 -27.65 5.97
N LYS A 409 -2.71 -26.96 6.78
CA LYS A 409 -4.00 -27.45 7.29
C LYS A 409 -5.12 -27.09 6.32
N GLY A 410 -6.37 -27.23 6.76
CA GLY A 410 -7.56 -26.97 5.95
C GLY A 410 -8.26 -28.24 5.50
N SER A 411 -9.38 -28.07 4.81
CA SER A 411 -10.14 -29.15 4.20
C SER A 411 -9.33 -29.89 3.13
N GLU A 412 -9.48 -31.21 3.11
CA GLU A 412 -8.83 -32.08 2.12
C GLU A 412 -9.76 -32.37 0.95
N LEU A 413 -9.17 -32.49 -0.25
CA LEU A 413 -9.93 -32.83 -1.44
C LEU A 413 -10.44 -34.28 -1.34
N SER A 414 -11.75 -34.46 -1.50
CA SER A 414 -12.37 -35.80 -1.50
C SER A 414 -12.53 -36.36 -2.91
N ARG A 415 -13.01 -35.53 -3.85
CA ARG A 415 -13.22 -35.93 -5.25
C ARG A 415 -13.24 -34.72 -6.18
N THR A 416 -13.34 -34.99 -7.47
CA THR A 416 -13.55 -33.97 -8.49
C THR A 416 -14.75 -34.31 -9.38
N GLU A 417 -15.42 -33.28 -9.88
CA GLU A 417 -16.55 -33.39 -10.81
C GLU A 417 -16.25 -32.54 -12.06
N LYS A 418 -16.52 -33.05 -13.27
CA LYS A 418 -16.30 -32.30 -14.52
C LYS A 418 -17.33 -31.18 -14.65
N SER A 419 -16.90 -30.01 -15.12
CA SER A 419 -17.79 -28.87 -15.38
C SER A 419 -17.40 -28.14 -16.67
N GLY A 420 -17.76 -28.72 -17.81
CA GLY A 420 -17.32 -28.22 -19.11
C GLY A 420 -15.80 -28.23 -19.21
N LYS A 421 -15.18 -27.07 -19.42
CA LYS A 421 -13.72 -26.90 -19.37
C LYS A 421 -13.17 -26.68 -17.94
N ASP A 422 -14.03 -26.28 -17.01
CA ASP A 422 -13.69 -26.04 -15.60
C ASP A 422 -13.71 -27.37 -14.81
N LEU A 423 -13.18 -27.35 -13.59
CA LEU A 423 -13.23 -28.48 -12.66
C LEU A 423 -13.94 -28.08 -11.37
N ILE A 424 -14.81 -28.94 -10.85
CA ILE A 424 -15.36 -28.79 -9.50
C ILE A 424 -14.51 -29.66 -8.57
N LEU A 425 -13.90 -29.01 -7.59
CA LEU A 425 -13.17 -29.61 -6.48
C LEU A 425 -14.16 -29.78 -5.33
N VAL A 426 -14.36 -31.01 -4.87
CA VAL A 426 -15.21 -31.30 -3.71
C VAL A 426 -14.34 -31.64 -2.52
N PHE A 427 -14.33 -30.74 -1.55
CA PHE A 427 -13.58 -30.88 -0.31
C PHE A 427 -14.44 -31.47 0.81
N ASP A 428 -13.82 -32.23 1.71
CA ASP A 428 -14.41 -32.58 3.00
C ASP A 428 -14.57 -31.29 3.82
N GLY A 429 -15.80 -30.97 4.23
CA GLY A 429 -16.06 -29.71 4.94
C GLY A 429 -15.46 -29.65 6.34
N ARG A 430 -14.95 -30.75 6.90
CA ARG A 430 -14.22 -30.76 8.17
C ARG A 430 -12.91 -29.97 8.05
N ASN A 431 -12.46 -29.41 9.17
CA ASN A 431 -11.19 -28.67 9.30
C ASN A 431 -11.03 -27.46 8.37
N ASN A 432 -12.11 -26.94 7.75
CA ASN A 432 -12.04 -25.75 6.90
C ASN A 432 -11.51 -24.50 7.66
N GLY A 433 -11.73 -24.44 8.97
CA GLY A 433 -11.20 -23.37 9.84
C GLY A 433 -11.85 -21.99 9.63
N LEU A 434 -12.87 -21.87 8.79
CA LEU A 434 -13.58 -20.62 8.54
C LEU A 434 -14.40 -20.20 9.76
N THR A 435 -14.27 -18.93 10.13
CA THR A 435 -15.03 -18.25 11.18
C THR A 435 -15.64 -16.96 10.64
N ASP A 436 -16.39 -16.26 11.48
CA ASP A 436 -17.01 -14.96 11.17
C ASP A 436 -15.97 -13.87 10.89
N ASP A 437 -14.71 -14.08 11.29
CA ASP A 437 -13.58 -13.19 11.01
C ASP A 437 -12.98 -13.41 9.61
N ASN A 438 -13.41 -14.45 8.89
CA ASN A 438 -12.97 -14.71 7.53
C ASN A 438 -13.93 -14.08 6.54
N PHE A 439 -13.37 -13.36 5.56
CA PHE A 439 -14.11 -12.80 4.43
C PHE A 439 -13.72 -13.44 3.10
N ALA A 440 -12.84 -14.44 3.08
CA ALA A 440 -12.47 -15.16 1.86
C ALA A 440 -11.95 -16.55 2.23
N GLY A 441 -12.30 -17.55 1.42
CA GLY A 441 -11.65 -18.85 1.45
C GLY A 441 -10.37 -18.84 0.61
N LYS A 442 -9.35 -19.58 1.04
CA LYS A 442 -8.08 -19.75 0.33
C LYS A 442 -7.96 -21.19 -0.17
N LEU A 443 -7.60 -21.36 -1.43
CA LEU A 443 -7.08 -22.60 -2.01
C LEU A 443 -5.56 -22.50 -2.08
N LEU A 444 -4.86 -23.56 -1.66
CA LEU A 444 -3.40 -23.68 -1.79
C LEU A 444 -3.04 -25.11 -2.18
N GLY A 445 -2.05 -25.25 -3.06
CA GLY A 445 -1.49 -26.52 -3.47
C GLY A 445 -0.43 -26.31 -4.55
N LYS A 446 -0.27 -27.31 -5.42
CA LYS A 446 0.74 -27.33 -6.46
C LYS A 446 0.17 -27.79 -7.79
N ASP A 447 0.82 -27.37 -8.86
CA ASP A 447 0.67 -28.01 -10.17
C ASP A 447 1.45 -29.35 -10.21
N LYS A 448 1.34 -30.10 -11.31
CA LYS A 448 2.07 -31.36 -11.50
C LYS A 448 3.58 -31.21 -11.63
N ASN A 449 4.08 -29.99 -11.88
CA ASN A 449 5.50 -29.67 -11.92
C ASN A 449 6.03 -29.21 -10.55
N GLY A 450 5.17 -29.20 -9.52
CA GLY A 450 5.52 -28.74 -8.17
C GLY A 450 5.51 -27.23 -7.99
N GLN A 451 5.06 -26.46 -8.98
CA GLN A 451 4.91 -25.01 -8.89
C GLN A 451 3.68 -24.63 -8.06
N LEU A 452 3.74 -23.46 -7.43
CA LEU A 452 2.66 -22.96 -6.58
C LEU A 452 1.34 -22.81 -7.36
N LEU A 453 0.27 -23.38 -6.81
CA LEU A 453 -1.10 -23.14 -7.25
C LEU A 453 -1.89 -22.60 -6.06
N PHE A 454 -2.51 -21.43 -6.22
CA PHE A 454 -3.33 -20.84 -5.17
C PHE A 454 -4.47 -20.00 -5.74
N GLY A 455 -5.44 -19.67 -4.91
CA GLY A 455 -6.51 -18.73 -5.24
C GLY A 455 -7.31 -18.34 -4.02
N TYR A 456 -8.05 -17.24 -4.13
CA TYR A 456 -9.02 -16.83 -3.12
C TYR A 456 -10.43 -16.87 -3.70
N VAL A 457 -11.42 -17.05 -2.83
CA VAL A 457 -12.83 -17.04 -3.22
C VAL A 457 -13.65 -16.28 -2.19
N ARG A 458 -14.65 -15.54 -2.66
CA ARG A 458 -15.63 -14.90 -1.79
C ARG A 458 -16.47 -15.94 -1.06
N LEU A 459 -16.83 -15.66 0.18
CA LEU A 459 -17.72 -16.47 1.00
C LEU A 459 -19.18 -15.96 0.85
N PRO A 460 -20.17 -16.84 0.78
CA PRO A 460 -21.53 -16.50 0.37
C PRO A 460 -22.27 -15.60 1.39
N GLU A 461 -21.94 -15.71 2.67
CA GLU A 461 -22.53 -14.93 3.75
C GLU A 461 -21.97 -13.50 3.87
N VAL A 462 -20.87 -13.21 3.20
CA VAL A 462 -20.11 -11.97 3.38
C VAL A 462 -20.60 -10.90 2.42
N LYS A 463 -20.97 -9.75 2.95
CA LYS A 463 -21.21 -8.53 2.16
C LYS A 463 -19.88 -7.83 1.89
N TYR A 464 -19.52 -7.67 0.61
CA TYR A 464 -18.27 -7.04 0.17
C TYR A 464 -18.44 -5.57 -0.21
N VAL A 465 -19.64 -5.21 -0.63
CA VAL A 465 -20.02 -3.87 -1.07
C VAL A 465 -21.03 -3.36 -0.04
N GLU A 466 -20.55 -2.54 0.88
CA GLU A 466 -21.30 -2.06 2.04
C GLU A 466 -21.24 -0.52 2.12
N PRO A 467 -22.22 0.13 2.78
CA PRO A 467 -22.09 1.52 3.19
C PRO A 467 -20.93 1.69 4.19
N ILE A 468 -20.26 2.84 4.16
CA ILE A 468 -19.18 3.19 5.10
C ILE A 468 -19.53 4.55 5.68
N LEU A 469 -20.33 4.56 6.77
CA LEU A 469 -20.74 5.78 7.44
C LEU A 469 -19.57 6.37 8.23
N SER A 470 -19.37 7.68 8.16
CA SER A 470 -18.28 8.37 8.84
C SER A 470 -18.74 9.71 9.39
N ALA A 471 -18.75 9.84 10.72
CA ALA A 471 -18.97 11.11 11.41
C ALA A 471 -17.74 12.03 11.37
N ARG A 472 -18.02 13.32 11.53
CA ARG A 472 -17.09 14.40 11.90
C ARG A 472 -17.18 14.73 13.39
N ALA A 473 -16.34 15.64 13.87
CA ALA A 473 -16.44 16.12 15.25
C ALA A 473 -17.77 16.85 15.48
N PRO A 474 -18.48 16.55 16.59
CA PRO A 474 -19.67 17.31 16.96
C PRO A 474 -19.31 18.77 17.21
N VAL A 475 -20.15 19.68 16.71
CA VAL A 475 -20.06 21.11 16.99
C VAL A 475 -21.15 21.47 17.99
N PHE A 476 -20.76 22.03 19.14
CA PHE A 476 -21.66 22.42 20.21
C PHE A 476 -21.95 23.92 20.12
N ALA A 477 -23.23 24.28 20.13
CA ALA A 477 -23.71 25.66 20.23
C ALA A 477 -24.63 25.78 21.45
N LYS A 478 -24.26 26.62 22.41
CA LYS A 478 -25.05 26.80 23.64
C LYS A 478 -26.42 27.43 23.36
N THR A 479 -27.39 26.99 24.15
CA THR A 479 -28.77 27.49 24.16
C THR A 479 -29.20 27.79 25.60
N ALA A 480 -30.40 28.34 25.79
CA ALA A 480 -30.95 28.59 27.12
C ALA A 480 -31.12 27.31 27.97
N ASN A 481 -31.31 26.15 27.32
CA ASN A 481 -31.67 24.89 27.98
C ASN A 481 -30.61 23.78 27.79
N GLY A 482 -29.38 24.12 27.38
CA GLY A 482 -28.30 23.17 27.12
C GLY A 482 -27.54 23.52 25.83
N TYR A 483 -27.41 22.56 24.91
CA TYR A 483 -26.68 22.71 23.65
C TYR A 483 -27.48 22.19 22.46
N ASN A 484 -27.42 22.92 21.35
CA ASN A 484 -27.61 22.36 20.02
C ASN A 484 -26.29 21.72 19.59
N VAL A 485 -26.35 20.50 19.06
CA VAL A 485 -25.16 19.75 18.65
C VAL A 485 -25.33 19.35 17.20
N GLU A 486 -24.39 19.73 16.35
CA GLU A 486 -24.39 19.35 14.94
C GLU A 486 -23.30 18.32 14.67
N VAL A 487 -23.65 17.24 13.97
CA VAL A 487 -22.69 16.23 13.51
C VAL A 487 -22.86 16.01 12.02
N LYS A 488 -21.79 16.22 11.26
CA LYS A 488 -21.78 15.83 9.84
C LYS A 488 -21.49 14.35 9.71
N VAL A 489 -22.31 13.65 8.93
CA VAL A 489 -22.18 12.22 8.63
C VAL A 489 -22.17 12.04 7.12
N SER A 490 -21.20 11.27 6.61
CA SER A 490 -21.10 10.93 5.19
C SER A 490 -21.07 9.43 4.97
N ASN A 491 -21.51 8.96 3.81
CA ASN A 491 -21.32 7.57 3.38
C ASN A 491 -20.20 7.48 2.33
N PHE A 492 -19.09 6.81 2.65
CA PHE A 492 -17.98 6.52 1.72
C PHE A 492 -18.02 5.09 1.17
N GLY A 493 -19.10 4.37 1.46
CA GLY A 493 -19.38 3.06 0.86
C GLY A 493 -19.81 3.20 -0.59
N GLN A 494 -19.91 2.05 -1.25
CA GLN A 494 -20.22 1.96 -2.69
C GLN A 494 -21.73 1.78 -2.95
N VAL A 495 -22.51 1.65 -1.88
CA VAL A 495 -23.97 1.51 -1.90
C VAL A 495 -24.60 2.44 -0.89
N ALA A 496 -25.88 2.73 -1.06
CA ALA A 496 -26.64 3.51 -0.09
C ALA A 496 -26.67 2.81 1.28
N SER A 497 -26.61 3.59 2.36
CA SER A 497 -26.87 3.07 3.70
C SER A 497 -28.36 2.84 3.90
N LYS A 498 -28.72 1.96 4.83
CA LYS A 498 -30.04 2.00 5.47
C LYS A 498 -30.10 3.21 6.42
N ASP A 499 -31.29 3.47 6.96
CA ASP A 499 -31.43 4.36 8.11
C ASP A 499 -30.57 3.86 9.28
N ALA A 500 -29.93 4.80 9.95
CA ALA A 500 -29.01 4.57 11.04
C ALA A 500 -29.34 5.51 12.21
N LYS A 501 -28.70 5.28 13.35
CA LYS A 501 -28.75 6.15 14.52
C LYS A 501 -27.37 6.63 14.86
N ILE A 502 -27.26 7.85 15.34
CA ILE A 502 -26.03 8.38 15.93
C ILE A 502 -26.25 8.64 17.42
N GLN A 503 -25.31 8.21 18.24
CA GLN A 503 -25.27 8.48 19.67
C GLN A 503 -23.95 9.15 20.03
N LEU A 504 -24.04 10.22 20.81
CA LEU A 504 -22.90 10.92 21.39
C LEU A 504 -22.77 10.56 22.87
N THR A 505 -21.57 10.13 23.28
CA THR A 505 -21.20 9.93 24.69
C THR A 505 -19.91 10.69 25.02
N THR A 506 -19.70 11.03 26.29
CA THR A 506 -18.40 11.50 26.81
C THR A 506 -17.87 10.48 27.80
N VAL A 507 -16.54 10.34 27.89
CA VAL A 507 -15.90 9.48 28.90
C VAL A 507 -15.32 10.33 30.02
N GLU A 508 -15.81 10.15 31.24
CA GLU A 508 -15.25 10.75 32.45
C GLU A 508 -14.96 9.65 33.48
N HIS A 509 -13.75 9.62 34.04
CA HIS A 509 -13.32 8.60 35.01
C HIS A 509 -13.61 7.15 34.58
N GLY A 510 -13.48 6.85 33.29
CA GLY A 510 -13.75 5.52 32.72
C GLY A 510 -15.23 5.15 32.57
N LYS A 511 -16.16 6.07 32.86
CA LYS A 511 -17.60 5.87 32.64
C LYS A 511 -18.08 6.67 31.43
N GLU A 512 -18.86 6.03 30.57
CA GLU A 512 -19.54 6.70 29.47
C GLU A 512 -20.80 7.41 29.97
N HIS A 513 -20.93 8.69 29.63
CA HIS A 513 -22.08 9.53 29.92
C HIS A 513 -22.77 9.92 28.61
N PHE A 514 -24.08 9.71 28.53
CA PHE A 514 -24.89 10.08 27.37
C PHE A 514 -24.96 11.60 27.18
N ILE A 515 -24.82 12.06 25.94
CA ILE A 515 -24.93 13.48 25.56
C ILE A 515 -26.21 13.71 24.76
N ALA A 516 -26.34 13.03 23.62
CA ALA A 516 -27.46 13.18 22.70
C ALA A 516 -27.52 11.99 21.73
N ALA A 517 -28.67 11.78 21.09
CA ALA A 517 -28.82 10.82 20.00
C ALA A 517 -29.87 11.32 18.99
N GLY A 518 -29.79 10.81 17.76
CA GLY A 518 -30.74 11.12 16.70
C GLY A 518 -30.63 10.15 15.53
N ASP A 519 -31.51 10.32 14.56
CA ASP A 519 -31.56 9.48 13.38
C ASP A 519 -30.67 10.05 12.26
N VAL A 520 -30.08 9.13 11.49
CA VAL A 520 -29.33 9.41 10.28
C VAL A 520 -30.08 8.72 9.14
N PRO A 521 -30.73 9.47 8.22
CA PRO A 521 -31.44 8.87 7.11
C PRO A 521 -30.48 8.13 6.19
N ALA A 522 -30.99 7.21 5.38
CA ALA A 522 -30.26 6.56 4.29
C ALA A 522 -29.45 7.57 3.46
N LEU A 523 -28.15 7.32 3.29
CA LEU A 523 -27.23 8.17 2.53
C LEU A 523 -26.70 7.42 1.32
N ASN A 524 -26.80 8.03 0.14
CA ASN A 524 -26.14 7.55 -1.07
C ASN A 524 -24.61 7.66 -0.96
N PRO A 525 -23.83 6.91 -1.79
CA PRO A 525 -22.39 7.06 -1.86
C PRO A 525 -21.95 8.53 -2.04
N PHE A 526 -20.98 8.94 -1.22
CA PHE A 526 -20.43 10.30 -1.11
C PHE A 526 -21.44 11.40 -0.73
N GLN A 527 -22.65 11.04 -0.28
CA GLN A 527 -23.59 12.00 0.30
C GLN A 527 -23.17 12.36 1.74
N GLU A 528 -23.36 13.62 2.12
CA GLU A 528 -23.18 14.12 3.49
C GLU A 528 -24.49 14.75 3.98
N ILE A 529 -24.79 14.59 5.27
CA ILE A 529 -25.87 15.27 5.99
C ILE A 529 -25.35 15.86 7.29
N THR A 530 -25.96 16.96 7.73
CA THR A 530 -25.80 17.47 9.11
C THR A 530 -26.95 16.95 9.97
N VAL A 531 -26.63 16.22 11.02
CA VAL A 531 -27.57 15.75 12.02
C VAL A 531 -27.61 16.77 13.16
N SER A 532 -28.78 17.37 13.39
CA SER A 532 -29.00 18.31 14.48
C SER A 532 -29.59 17.60 15.70
N LEU A 533 -28.91 17.70 16.83
CA LEU A 533 -29.26 17.05 18.10
C LEU A 533 -29.43 18.11 19.19
N SER A 534 -30.12 17.75 20.27
CA SER A 534 -30.20 18.58 21.48
C SER A 534 -29.64 17.82 22.68
N SER A 535 -28.81 18.49 23.46
CA SER A 535 -28.24 17.96 24.70
C SER A 535 -28.55 18.87 25.88
N LYS A 536 -28.87 18.28 27.03
CA LYS A 536 -29.02 18.99 28.32
C LYS A 536 -27.82 18.80 29.25
N ILE A 537 -26.75 18.19 28.76
CA ILE A 537 -25.55 17.95 29.58
C ILE A 537 -24.92 19.27 30.00
N ALA A 538 -24.45 19.34 31.25
CA ALA A 538 -23.78 20.52 31.77
C ALA A 538 -22.27 20.41 31.54
N PHE A 539 -21.77 20.97 30.44
CA PHE A 539 -20.33 21.11 30.23
C PHE A 539 -19.79 22.39 30.89
N ARG A 540 -18.59 22.29 31.46
CA ARG A 540 -17.85 23.42 32.00
C ARG A 540 -17.20 24.21 30.86
N LYS A 541 -17.47 25.51 30.80
CA LYS A 541 -16.79 26.43 29.86
C LYS A 541 -15.27 26.34 30.05
N GLY A 542 -14.56 26.20 28.93
CA GLY A 542 -13.11 26.07 28.85
C GLY A 542 -12.56 24.67 29.17
N ALA A 543 -13.40 23.69 29.54
CA ALA A 543 -12.96 22.33 29.76
C ALA A 543 -12.97 21.51 28.47
N SER A 544 -12.08 20.52 28.39
CA SER A 544 -11.99 19.57 27.28
C SER A 544 -12.63 18.24 27.66
N TYR A 545 -13.39 17.68 26.72
CA TYR A 545 -14.11 16.42 26.88
C TYR A 545 -13.79 15.50 25.71
N SER A 546 -13.59 14.21 25.98
CA SER A 546 -13.45 13.19 24.94
C SER A 546 -14.84 12.74 24.51
N ILE A 547 -15.26 13.19 23.34
CA ILE A 547 -16.59 12.92 22.79
C ILE A 547 -16.49 11.76 21.80
N LYS A 548 -17.30 10.73 22.03
CA LYS A 548 -17.44 9.54 21.19
C LYS A 548 -18.76 9.59 20.44
N SER A 549 -18.68 9.60 19.12
CA SER A 549 -19.81 9.42 18.20
C SER A 549 -19.88 7.95 17.80
N THR A 550 -21.03 7.31 18.03
CA THR A 550 -21.29 5.93 17.62
C THR A 550 -22.44 5.92 16.63
N ILE A 551 -22.19 5.48 15.40
CA ILE A 551 -23.23 5.27 14.38
C ILE A 551 -23.58 3.79 14.36
N THR A 552 -24.87 3.48 14.52
CA THR A 552 -25.41 2.11 14.45
C THR A 552 -26.43 2.02 13.33
N ALA A 553 -26.27 1.02 12.46
CA ALA A 553 -27.23 0.71 11.42
C ALA A 553 -27.48 -0.81 11.40
N GLU A 554 -28.61 -1.22 10.87
CA GLU A 554 -28.94 -2.63 10.72
C GLU A 554 -27.85 -3.35 9.91
N GLU A 555 -27.38 -4.50 10.39
CA GLU A 555 -26.39 -5.36 9.72
C GLU A 555 -25.02 -4.71 9.47
N LEU A 556 -24.71 -3.56 10.11
CA LEU A 556 -23.39 -2.96 10.10
C LEU A 556 -22.75 -3.02 11.49
N THR A 557 -21.44 -3.26 11.52
CA THR A 557 -20.64 -3.02 12.72
C THR A 557 -20.76 -1.54 13.12
N PRO A 558 -21.00 -1.22 14.41
CA PRO A 558 -21.06 0.16 14.86
C PRO A 558 -19.79 0.93 14.49
N VAL A 559 -19.95 2.08 13.84
CA VAL A 559 -18.81 2.94 13.49
C VAL A 559 -18.58 3.94 14.61
N VAL A 560 -17.35 4.00 15.12
CA VAL A 560 -16.97 4.87 16.22
C VAL A 560 -16.05 5.97 15.72
N PHE A 561 -16.31 7.21 16.15
CA PHE A 561 -15.41 8.35 15.99
C PHE A 561 -15.25 9.08 17.32
N THR A 562 -14.01 9.18 17.80
CA THR A 562 -13.68 9.87 19.07
C THR A 562 -12.85 11.13 18.82
N LYS A 563 -13.22 12.23 19.48
CA LYS A 563 -12.48 13.49 19.43
C LYS A 563 -12.50 14.21 20.77
N THR A 564 -11.35 14.71 21.20
CA THR A 564 -11.27 15.67 22.31
C THR A 564 -11.70 17.05 21.84
N ILE A 565 -12.71 17.63 22.50
CA ILE A 565 -13.32 18.91 22.16
C ILE A 565 -13.28 19.82 23.38
N THR A 566 -12.86 21.07 23.17
CA THR A 566 -12.92 22.11 24.20
C THR A 566 -14.22 22.91 24.04
N ILE A 567 -14.99 23.02 25.13
CA ILE A 567 -16.26 23.73 25.13
C ILE A 567 -15.99 25.21 25.35
N HIS A 568 -16.12 26.02 24.31
CA HIS A 568 -15.75 27.43 24.37
C HIS A 568 -16.88 28.33 24.87
N GLU A 569 -18.14 28.08 24.51
CA GLU A 569 -19.32 28.78 25.06
C GLU A 569 -20.53 27.89 25.25
#